data_AF-A0A1I0A9Q1-F1
#
_entry.id   AF-A0A1I0A9Q1-F1
#
_cell.length_a   1.000
_cell.length_b   1.000
_cell.length_c   1.000
_cell.angle_alpha   90.00
_cell.angle_beta   90.00
_cell.angle_gamma   90.00
#
_symmetry.space_group_name_H-M   'P 1'
#
loop_
_entity.id
_entity.type
_entity.pdbx_description
1 polymer ?
#
loop_
_entity_poly.entity_id
_entity_poly.type
_entity_poly.pdbx_seq_one_letter_code
_entity_poly.pdbx_strand_id
1 'polypeptide(L)' 'KAFIRKINRPPSRSSKGRRVIDYEKIYQLLERQVMAGETELLYSTEFNPVIL' A
#
# COMPACT_ATOMS: atom_id res chain seq x y z
N LYS A 1 -12.75 -0.64 -30.35
CA LYS A 1 -11.81 0.52 -30.50
C LYS A 1 -11.81 1.52 -29.31
N ALA A 2 -12.86 1.58 -28.47
CA ALA A 2 -12.93 2.54 -27.36
C ALA A 2 -12.02 2.20 -26.15
N PHE A 3 -11.79 0.91 -25.87
CA PHE A 3 -10.97 0.46 -24.74
C PHE A 3 -9.50 0.87 -24.84
N ILE A 4 -8.87 0.67 -26.00
CA ILE A 4 -7.47 1.06 -26.26
C ILE A 4 -7.27 2.57 -26.08
N ARG A 5 -8.25 3.38 -26.49
CA ARG A 5 -8.22 4.85 -26.31
C ARG A 5 -8.27 5.28 -24.83
N LYS A 6 -8.89 4.48 -23.93
CA LYS A 6 -8.90 4.77 -22.49
C LYS A 6 -7.55 4.49 -21.84
N ILE A 7 -6.84 3.45 -22.28
CA ILE A 7 -5.51 3.10 -21.76
C ILE A 7 -4.47 4.13 -22.20
N ASN A 8 -4.49 4.51 -23.48
CA ASN A 8 -3.51 5.44 -24.04
C ASN A 8 -3.87 6.92 -23.76
N ARG A 9 -4.85 7.20 -22.90
CA ARG A 9 -5.21 8.56 -22.55
C ARG A 9 -4.08 9.16 -21.72
N PRO A 10 -3.50 10.31 -22.12
CA PRO A 10 -2.52 10.99 -21.29
C PRO A 10 -3.13 11.32 -19.93
N PRO A 11 -2.40 11.11 -18.82
CA PRO A 11 -2.95 11.30 -17.48
C PRO A 11 -3.43 12.75 -17.33
N SER A 12 -4.72 12.92 -17.03
CA SER A 12 -5.31 14.26 -16.84
C SER A 12 -5.06 14.83 -15.45
N ARG A 13 -4.45 14.05 -14.55
CA ARG A 13 -4.05 14.44 -13.21
C ARG A 13 -2.55 14.23 -13.09
N SER A 14 -1.81 15.25 -12.72
CA SER A 14 -0.51 15.08 -12.10
C SER A 14 -0.77 14.41 -10.74
N SER A 15 -0.41 13.13 -10.58
CA SER A 15 -0.27 12.61 -9.21
C SER A 15 0.81 13.46 -8.55
N LYS A 16 0.71 13.72 -7.25
CA LYS A 16 1.77 14.42 -6.49
C LYS A 16 3.03 13.55 -6.32
N GLY A 17 3.41 12.77 -7.35
CA GLY A 17 4.36 11.68 -7.30
C GLY A 17 3.74 10.36 -6.84
N ARG A 18 4.55 9.29 -6.84
CA ARG A 18 4.31 8.13 -5.97
C ARG A 18 4.56 8.60 -4.56
N ARG A 19 3.61 8.40 -3.64
CA ARG A 19 3.92 8.48 -2.21
C ARG A 19 5.02 7.45 -1.97
N VAL A 20 6.20 7.91 -1.55
CA VAL A 20 7.29 7.01 -1.18
C VAL A 20 6.82 6.29 0.07
N ILE A 21 6.84 4.96 0.04
CA ILE A 21 6.51 4.15 1.20
C ILE A 21 7.60 4.42 2.24
N ASP A 22 7.18 4.86 3.42
CA ASP A 22 8.07 5.07 4.55
C ASP A 22 8.29 3.73 5.26
N TYR A 23 9.31 3.00 4.82
CA TYR A 23 9.64 1.68 5.36
C TYR A 23 10.03 1.73 6.83
N GLU A 24 10.65 2.81 7.29
CA GLU A 24 11.08 2.97 8.68
C GLU A 24 9.87 3.09 9.61
N LYS A 25 8.91 3.93 9.22
CA LYS A 25 7.65 4.07 9.98
C LYS A 25 6.85 2.77 10.01
N ILE A 26 6.84 2.01 8.92
CA ILE A 26 6.18 0.70 8.86
C ILE A 26 6.88 -0.29 9.79
N TYR A 27 8.21 -0.33 9.79
CA TYR A 27 8.98 -1.20 10.67
C TYR A 27 8.71 -0.91 12.15
N GLN A 28 8.75 0.36 12.56
CA GLN A 28 8.48 0.77 13.95
C GLN A 28 7.06 0.40 14.40
N LEU A 29 6.08 0.47 13.49
CA LEU A 29 4.71 0.08 13.80
C LEU A 29 4.59 -1.44 13.96
N LEU A 30 5.22 -2.21 13.08
CA LEU A 30 5.27 -3.67 13.17
C LEU A 30 5.96 -4.15 14.45
N GLU A 31 7.09 -3.54 14.82
CA GLU A 31 7.81 -3.88 16.05
C GLU A 31 6.90 -3.72 17.28
N ARG A 32 6.15 -2.61 17.35
CA ARG A 32 5.19 -2.38 18.45
C ARG A 32 4.09 -3.44 18.51
N GLN A 33 3.54 -3.83 17.36
CA GLN A 33 2.50 -4.87 17.29
C GLN A 33 3.04 -6.24 17.74
N VAL A 34 4.25 -6.59 17.31
CA VAL A 34 4.93 -7.83 17.74
C VAL A 34 5.15 -7.81 19.25
N MET A 35 5.65 -6.71 19.80
CA MET A 35 5.86 -6.57 21.26
C MET A 35 4.55 -6.59 22.05
N ALA A 36 3.43 -6.18 21.44
CA ALA A 36 2.09 -6.27 22.03
C ALA A 36 1.45 -7.68 21.91
N GLY A 37 2.10 -8.62 21.22
CA GLY A 37 1.57 -9.97 20.99
C GLY A 37 0.52 -10.06 19.87
N GLU A 38 0.28 -8.96 19.13
CA GLU A 38 -0.67 -8.88 18.00
C GLU A 38 -0.11 -9.57 16.74
N THR A 39 0.16 -10.86 16.84
CA THR A 39 0.86 -11.65 15.79
C THR A 39 -0.05 -12.50 14.92
N GLU A 40 -1.35 -12.56 15.24
CA GLU A 40 -2.34 -13.41 14.56
C GLU A 40 -2.38 -13.16 13.03
N LEU A 41 -2.17 -11.91 12.61
CA LEU A 41 -2.20 -11.52 11.21
C LEU A 41 -0.85 -11.67 10.48
N LEU A 42 0.27 -11.87 11.19
CA LEU A 42 1.60 -11.98 10.58
C LEU A 42 1.74 -13.25 9.72
N TYR A 43 1.00 -14.30 10.08
CA TYR A 43 0.99 -15.57 9.35
C TYR A 43 -0.27 -15.75 8.48
N SER A 44 -1.13 -14.74 8.45
CA SER A 44 -2.34 -14.79 7.64
C SER A 44 -2.01 -14.59 6.16
N THR A 45 -2.60 -15.42 5.31
CA THR A 45 -2.59 -15.24 3.85
C THR A 45 -3.64 -14.22 3.39
N GLU A 46 -4.46 -13.72 4.31
CA GLU A 46 -5.46 -12.69 4.05
C GLU A 46 -4.78 -11.33 3.89
N PHE A 47 -4.51 -10.97 2.65
CA PHE A 47 -4.00 -9.64 2.30
C PHE A 47 -5.12 -8.61 2.46
N ASN A 48 -5.09 -7.83 3.54
CA ASN A 48 -5.99 -6.70 3.75
C ASN A 48 -5.29 -5.39 3.34
N PRO A 49 -5.61 -4.78 2.18
CA PRO A 49 -4.88 -3.63 1.64
C PRO A 49 -5.08 -2.31 2.40
N VAL A 50 -5.58 -2.32 3.63
CA VAL A 50 -5.80 -1.12 4.43
C VAL A 50 -4.53 -0.74 5.20
N ILE A 51 -3.47 -0.43 4.44
CA ILE A 51 -2.37 0.42 4.92
C ILE A 51 -2.20 1.51 3.86
N LEU A 52 -2.93 2.62 4.02
CA LEU A 52 -2.85 3.84 3.20
C LEU A 52 -2.71 5.09 4.06
#